data_AF-A0A965ZB03-F1
#
_entry.id   AF-A0A965ZB03-F1
#
_cell.length_a   1.000
_cell.length_b   1.000
_cell.length_c   1.000
_cell.angle_alpha   90.00
_cell.angle_beta   90.00
_cell.angle_gamma   90.00
#
_symmetry.space_group_name_H-M   'P 1'
#
loop_
_entity.id
_entity.type
_entity.pdbx_description
1 polymer ?
#
loop_
_entity_poly.entity_id
_entity_poly.type
_entity_poly.pdbx_seq_one_letter_code
_entity_poly.pdbx_strand_id
1 'polypeptide(L)'
;FLKPYRFNATQVQDIIHSLSDPAGKNFSANNFTLTVGRKSLVIQEITNIISQQKALWIEEFEQIDTPVCLKMQREKIQPGSFFIPKEANVACLDSALVKFPLLLRKWEQGDYFFPLGMDKRKLLSDFFIDEKFEMEQKAATWLLLSQDDIVWVVGHRIDHRYRVTDSTTEIIRFTQC
;
A
#
# COMPACT_ATOMS: atom_id res chain seq x y z
N PHE A 1 -25.72 -11.77 -10.11
CA PHE A 1 -25.66 -10.29 -10.08
C PHE A 1 -24.69 -9.77 -9.04
N LEU A 2 -24.83 -10.08 -7.73
CA LEU A 2 -23.98 -9.50 -6.67
C LEU A 2 -22.62 -10.18 -6.43
N LYS A 3 -22.38 -11.36 -7.04
CA LYS A 3 -21.14 -12.15 -6.87
C LYS A 3 -19.83 -11.39 -7.16
N PRO A 4 -19.74 -10.53 -8.20
CA PRO A 4 -18.53 -9.74 -8.46
C PRO A 4 -18.15 -8.75 -7.34
N TYR A 5 -19.14 -8.31 -6.56
CA TYR A 5 -18.98 -7.31 -5.49
C TYR A 5 -18.77 -7.94 -4.10
N ARG A 6 -18.59 -9.26 -4.02
CA ARG A 6 -18.24 -10.01 -2.80
C ARG A 6 -19.26 -9.95 -1.64
N PHE A 7 -20.54 -9.66 -1.91
CA PHE A 7 -21.60 -9.86 -0.91
C PHE A 7 -21.76 -11.36 -0.61
N ASN A 8 -21.73 -11.73 0.67
CA ASN A 8 -21.89 -13.11 1.11
C ASN A 8 -23.38 -13.55 1.09
N ALA A 9 -23.63 -14.85 1.24
CA ALA A 9 -24.98 -15.41 1.10
C ALA A 9 -26.00 -14.83 2.10
N THR A 10 -25.58 -14.58 3.34
CA THR A 10 -26.41 -13.96 4.38
C THR A 10 -26.75 -12.52 4.02
N GLN A 11 -25.76 -11.74 3.58
CA GLN A 11 -25.99 -10.35 3.14
C GLN A 11 -26.93 -10.29 1.93
N VAL A 12 -26.82 -11.22 0.99
CA VAL A 12 -27.73 -11.30 -0.16
C VAL A 12 -29.17 -11.57 0.30
N GLN A 13 -29.37 -12.45 1.30
CA GLN A 13 -30.69 -12.70 1.87
C GLN A 13 -31.26 -11.44 2.55
N ASP A 14 -30.45 -10.71 3.32
CA ASP A 14 -30.88 -9.48 3.99
C ASP A 14 -31.22 -8.36 2.99
N ILE A 15 -30.47 -8.28 1.88
CA ILE A 15 -30.76 -7.38 0.76
C ILE A 15 -32.12 -7.72 0.14
N ILE A 16 -32.39 -9.01 -0.12
CA ILE A 16 -33.65 -9.47 -0.71
C ILE A 16 -34.83 -9.16 0.24
N HIS A 17 -34.70 -9.42 1.53
CA HIS A 17 -35.72 -9.09 2.52
C HIS A 17 -36.00 -7.58 2.59
N SER A 18 -34.96 -6.77 2.35
CA SER A 18 -35.07 -5.32 2.35
C SER A 18 -35.70 -4.71 1.09
N LEU A 19 -35.94 -5.52 0.05
CA LEU A 19 -36.68 -5.07 -1.14
C LEU A 19 -38.17 -4.81 -0.85
N SER A 20 -38.74 -5.53 0.12
CA SER A 20 -40.16 -5.39 0.51
C SER A 20 -40.42 -4.16 1.39
N ASP A 21 -39.38 -3.63 2.04
CA ASP A 21 -39.43 -2.40 2.84
C ASP A 21 -38.16 -1.56 2.60
N PRO A 22 -38.11 -0.82 1.47
CA PRO A 22 -36.94 -0.06 1.06
C PRO A 22 -36.82 1.23 1.88
N ALA A 23 -36.30 1.11 3.10
CA ALA A 23 -35.98 2.22 3.99
C ALA A 23 -34.63 2.90 3.68
N GLY A 24 -34.22 2.96 2.40
CA GLY A 24 -32.89 3.47 2.03
C GLY A 24 -31.75 2.67 2.65
N LYS A 25 -31.97 1.38 2.90
CA LYS A 25 -31.02 0.49 3.59
C LYS A 25 -29.76 0.32 2.77
N ASN A 26 -28.62 0.42 3.45
CA ASN A 26 -27.30 0.27 2.85
C ASN A 26 -26.67 -1.04 3.32
N PHE A 27 -26.05 -1.76 2.37
CA PHE A 27 -25.31 -2.99 2.60
C PHE A 27 -23.91 -2.81 2.04
N SER A 28 -22.88 -3.09 2.84
CA SER A 28 -21.49 -2.96 2.40
C SER A 28 -20.81 -4.32 2.30
N ALA A 29 -20.03 -4.52 1.24
CA ALA A 29 -19.15 -5.66 1.08
C ALA A 29 -17.92 -5.23 0.26
N ASN A 30 -16.72 -5.60 0.74
CA ASN A 30 -15.46 -5.15 0.16
C ASN A 30 -15.40 -3.61 0.03
N ASN A 31 -15.02 -3.11 -1.15
CA ASN A 31 -15.02 -1.70 -1.56
C ASN A 31 -16.35 -1.27 -2.19
N PHE A 32 -17.49 -1.90 -1.91
CA PHE A 32 -18.78 -1.52 -2.48
C PHE A 32 -19.85 -1.31 -1.41
N THR A 33 -20.70 -0.31 -1.63
CA THR A 33 -21.96 -0.09 -0.91
C THR A 33 -23.11 -0.28 -1.87
N LEU A 34 -24.07 -1.11 -1.50
CA LEU A 34 -25.35 -1.30 -2.17
C LEU A 34 -26.44 -0.60 -1.38
N THR A 35 -27.10 0.37 -2.02
CA THR A 35 -28.26 1.09 -1.50
C THR A 35 -29.54 0.55 -2.10
N VAL A 36 -30.47 0.13 -1.24
CA VAL A 36 -31.81 -0.29 -1.62
C VAL A 36 -32.75 0.92 -1.67
N GLY A 37 -33.00 1.43 -2.88
CA GLY A 37 -33.97 2.48 -3.15
C GLY A 37 -35.37 1.94 -3.45
N ARG A 38 -36.39 2.81 -3.46
CA ARG A 38 -37.79 2.43 -3.70
C ARG A 38 -38.07 1.81 -5.07
N LYS A 39 -37.24 2.11 -6.07
CA LYS A 39 -37.42 1.65 -7.47
C LYS A 39 -36.13 1.09 -8.09
N SER A 40 -35.02 1.11 -7.37
CA SER A 40 -33.71 0.74 -7.90
C SER A 40 -32.76 0.25 -6.81
N LEU A 41 -31.82 -0.60 -7.22
CA LEU A 41 -30.64 -0.94 -6.45
C LEU A 41 -29.47 -0.15 -7.02
N VAL A 42 -28.77 0.61 -6.19
CA VAL A 42 -27.58 1.36 -6.61
C VAL A 42 -26.38 0.73 -5.93
N ILE A 43 -25.41 0.27 -6.71
CA ILE A 43 -24.11 -0.18 -6.21
C ILE A 43 -23.12 0.92 -6.50
N GLN A 44 -22.47 1.42 -5.45
CA GLN A 44 -21.41 2.40 -5.54
C GLN A 44 -20.14 1.75 -5.03
N GLU A 45 -19.05 1.94 -5.76
CA GLU A 45 -17.75 1.67 -5.19
C GLU A 45 -17.49 2.71 -4.10
N ILE A 46 -17.05 2.25 -2.93
CA ILE A 46 -16.47 3.07 -1.87
C ILE A 46 -15.08 3.53 -2.35
N THR A 47 -15.04 4.27 -3.45
CA THR A 47 -13.83 4.88 -3.98
C THR A 47 -13.41 6.09 -3.16
N ASN A 48 -14.32 6.68 -2.37
CA ASN A 48 -14.11 7.97 -1.68
C ASN A 48 -13.67 7.89 -0.21
N ILE A 49 -13.73 6.75 0.46
CA ILE A 49 -13.29 6.65 1.87
C ILE A 49 -11.80 6.27 1.95
N ILE A 50 -11.33 5.39 1.05
CA ILE A 50 -9.93 4.95 1.03
C ILE A 50 -9.05 5.95 0.27
N SER A 51 -9.57 6.64 -0.75
CA SER A 51 -8.83 7.72 -1.43
C SER A 51 -8.54 8.94 -0.56
N GLN A 52 -9.21 9.07 0.59
CA GLN A 52 -8.91 10.10 1.59
C GLN A 52 -7.96 9.64 2.71
N GLN A 53 -7.75 8.33 2.89
CA GLN A 53 -6.77 7.85 3.87
C GLN A 53 -5.38 8.15 3.33
N LYS A 54 -4.74 9.19 3.89
CA LYS A 54 -3.36 9.54 3.58
C LYS A 54 -2.35 8.63 4.29
N ALA A 55 -2.79 7.78 5.20
CA ALA A 55 -1.94 6.97 6.06
C ALA A 55 -2.65 5.67 6.50
N LEU A 56 -1.91 4.57 6.59
CA LEU A 56 -2.35 3.25 7.04
C LEU A 56 -1.21 2.58 7.82
N TRP A 57 -1.51 2.08 9.01
CA TRP A 57 -0.59 1.20 9.76
C TRP A 57 -0.77 -0.24 9.29
N ILE A 58 0.36 -0.90 9.00
CA ILE A 58 0.40 -2.22 8.39
C ILE A 58 1.27 -3.13 9.25
N GLU A 59 0.66 -4.15 9.83
CA GLU A 59 1.36 -5.30 10.40
C GLU A 59 1.83 -6.23 9.27
N GLU A 60 2.45 -7.37 9.60
CA GLU A 60 2.80 -8.36 8.59
C GLU A 60 1.58 -8.79 7.75
N PHE A 61 1.74 -8.80 6.43
CA PHE A 61 0.67 -9.08 5.47
C PHE A 61 1.18 -9.92 4.29
N GLU A 62 0.29 -10.61 3.58
CA GLU A 62 0.66 -11.26 2.31
C GLU A 62 0.44 -10.30 1.14
N GLN A 63 -0.73 -9.66 1.10
CA GLN A 63 -1.11 -8.70 0.07
C GLN A 63 -2.11 -7.67 0.62
N ILE A 64 -1.98 -6.43 0.17
CA ILE A 64 -3.00 -5.39 0.25
C ILE A 64 -3.28 -4.87 -1.16
N ASP A 65 -4.55 -4.60 -1.48
CA ASP A 65 -4.94 -4.06 -2.80
C ASP A 65 -5.13 -2.54 -2.76
N THR A 66 -5.41 -2.00 -1.57
CA THR A 66 -5.70 -0.59 -1.34
C THR A 66 -4.95 -0.06 -0.11
N PRO A 67 -4.50 1.20 -0.09
CA PRO A 67 -4.68 2.22 -1.12
C PRO A 67 -3.67 2.14 -2.28
N VAL A 68 -2.70 1.23 -2.18
CA VAL A 68 -1.78 0.83 -3.26
C VAL A 68 -1.57 -0.68 -3.17
N CYS A 69 -1.51 -1.35 -4.33
CA CYS A 69 -1.33 -2.80 -4.36
C CYS A 69 0.09 -3.16 -3.93
N LEU A 70 0.24 -3.80 -2.77
CA LEU A 70 1.53 -4.26 -2.26
C LEU A 70 1.43 -5.73 -1.88
N LYS A 71 2.51 -6.47 -2.18
CA LYS A 71 2.75 -7.81 -1.65
C LYS A 71 3.97 -7.77 -0.74
N MET A 72 3.96 -8.58 0.31
CA MET A 72 5.09 -8.73 1.21
C MET A 72 5.44 -10.21 1.38
N GLN A 73 6.73 -10.53 1.32
CA GLN A 73 7.26 -11.88 1.50
C GLN A 73 8.55 -11.83 2.30
N ARG A 74 8.68 -12.70 3.31
CA ARG A 74 9.95 -12.97 3.99
C ARG A 74 10.70 -14.08 3.28
N GLU A 75 12.00 -13.92 3.10
CA GLU A 75 12.85 -14.88 2.43
C GLU A 75 14.18 -14.99 3.16
N LYS A 76 14.57 -16.21 3.55
CA LYS A 76 15.93 -16.47 4.01
C LYS A 76 16.87 -16.55 2.82
N ILE A 77 17.98 -15.85 2.91
CA ILE A 77 18.96 -15.75 1.84
C ILE A 77 20.33 -16.23 2.33
N GLN A 78 21.16 -16.68 1.40
CA GLN A 78 22.56 -16.93 1.71
C GLN A 78 23.32 -15.59 1.69
N PRO A 79 24.05 -15.26 2.77
CA PRO A 79 24.89 -14.06 2.83
C PRO A 79 25.85 -13.97 1.63
N GLY A 80 25.88 -12.80 0.97
CA GLY A 80 26.77 -12.52 -0.16
C GLY A 80 26.35 -13.13 -1.52
N SER A 81 25.25 -13.89 -1.60
CA SER A 81 24.79 -14.48 -2.87
C SER A 81 23.39 -14.05 -3.31
N PHE A 82 22.77 -13.12 -2.57
CA PHE A 82 21.47 -12.59 -2.94
C PHE A 82 21.57 -11.61 -4.11
N PHE A 83 20.83 -11.89 -5.18
CA PHE A 83 20.68 -10.97 -6.30
C PHE A 83 19.60 -9.93 -6.01
N ILE A 84 20.01 -8.66 -5.92
CA ILE A 84 19.08 -7.55 -5.71
C ILE A 84 18.36 -7.26 -7.04
N PRO A 85 17.01 -7.35 -7.08
CA PRO A 85 16.23 -6.97 -8.25
C PRO A 85 16.48 -5.51 -8.64
N LYS A 86 16.43 -5.21 -9.94
CA LYS A 86 16.70 -3.86 -10.47
C LYS A 86 15.42 -3.04 -10.68
N GLU A 87 14.28 -3.71 -10.60
CA GLU A 87 12.96 -3.15 -10.84
C GLU A 87 12.56 -2.24 -9.68
N ALA A 88 12.18 -1.00 -9.98
CA ALA A 88 11.86 0.00 -8.97
C ALA A 88 10.58 -0.33 -8.15
N ASN A 89 9.71 -1.16 -8.71
CA ASN A 89 8.51 -1.67 -8.04
C ASN A 89 8.80 -2.81 -7.06
N VAL A 90 10.07 -3.22 -6.89
CA VAL A 90 10.50 -4.22 -5.92
C VAL A 90 11.46 -3.58 -4.92
N ALA A 91 11.16 -3.73 -3.63
CA ALA A 91 12.05 -3.36 -2.55
C ALA A 91 12.49 -4.61 -1.78
N CYS A 92 13.81 -4.82 -1.68
CA CYS A 92 14.38 -5.84 -0.81
C CYS A 92 15.09 -5.14 0.34
N LEU A 93 14.57 -5.33 1.55
CA LEU A 93 15.09 -4.73 2.77
C LEU A 93 15.67 -5.81 3.68
N ASP A 94 16.73 -5.49 4.42
CA ASP A 94 17.21 -6.35 5.49
C ASP A 94 16.14 -6.50 6.58
N SER A 95 15.69 -7.74 6.80
CA SER A 95 14.61 -8.06 7.74
C SER A 95 14.92 -7.61 9.17
N ALA A 96 16.19 -7.67 9.58
CA ALA A 96 16.61 -7.34 10.94
C ALA A 96 16.52 -5.83 11.24
N LEU A 97 16.45 -4.98 10.21
CA LEU A 97 16.41 -3.53 10.34
C LEU A 97 14.98 -2.98 10.34
N VAL A 98 14.04 -3.71 9.75
CA VAL A 98 12.64 -3.30 9.62
C VAL A 98 11.86 -3.59 10.89
N LYS A 99 11.12 -2.61 11.40
CA LYS A 99 10.30 -2.73 12.61
C LYS A 99 8.83 -2.46 12.28
N PHE A 100 7.98 -3.36 12.75
CA PHE A 100 6.53 -3.25 12.62
C PHE A 100 5.90 -2.55 13.84
N PRO A 101 4.70 -1.94 13.68
CA PRO A 101 3.96 -1.80 12.43
C PRO A 101 4.62 -0.81 11.47
N LEU A 102 4.46 -1.05 10.17
CA LEU A 102 4.88 -0.12 9.12
C LEU A 102 3.81 0.95 8.93
N LEU A 103 4.23 2.15 8.55
CA LEU A 103 3.33 3.23 8.17
C LEU A 103 3.40 3.44 6.67
N LEU A 104 2.32 3.12 5.96
CA LEU A 104 2.13 3.48 4.57
C LEU A 104 1.41 4.82 4.49
N ARG A 105 2.06 5.86 3.98
CA ARG A 105 1.43 7.18 3.85
C ARG A 105 1.79 7.92 2.58
N LYS A 106 1.04 8.96 2.26
CA LYS A 106 1.43 9.93 1.22
C LYS A 106 2.65 10.72 1.67
N TRP A 107 3.43 11.16 0.69
CA TRP A 107 4.54 12.07 0.94
C TRP A 107 4.05 13.41 1.51
N GLU A 108 4.88 14.03 2.34
CA GLU A 108 4.66 15.34 2.94
C GLU A 108 5.89 16.22 2.81
N GLN A 109 5.68 17.53 2.70
CA GLN A 109 6.79 18.48 2.57
C GLN A 109 7.71 18.42 3.79
N GLY A 110 9.02 18.31 3.53
CA GLY A 110 10.03 18.15 4.58
C GLY A 110 10.49 16.71 4.78
N ASP A 111 9.78 15.74 4.19
CA ASP A 111 10.24 14.34 4.15
C ASP A 111 11.64 14.25 3.55
N TYR A 112 12.45 13.36 4.14
CA TYR A 112 13.78 13.05 3.68
C TYR A 112 14.08 11.57 3.88
N PHE A 113 15.02 11.06 3.10
CA PHE A 113 15.52 9.70 3.22
C PHE A 113 16.96 9.62 2.72
N PHE A 114 17.58 8.45 2.78
CA PHE A 114 18.92 8.21 2.26
C PHE A 114 18.79 7.33 1.02
N PRO A 115 18.74 7.87 -0.23
CA PRO A 115 18.53 7.05 -1.41
C PRO A 115 19.57 5.94 -1.55
N LEU A 116 19.16 4.74 -1.97
CA LEU A 116 20.09 3.63 -2.19
C LEU A 116 21.31 4.05 -3.04
N GLY A 117 22.50 3.89 -2.47
CA GLY A 117 23.78 4.26 -3.10
C GLY A 117 24.30 5.63 -2.66
N MET A 118 23.59 6.30 -1.76
CA MET A 118 23.99 7.59 -1.18
C MET A 118 24.08 7.49 0.35
N ASP A 119 25.19 7.96 0.91
CA ASP A 119 25.40 8.03 2.36
C ASP A 119 24.82 9.31 2.99
N LYS A 120 24.37 10.25 2.17
CA LYS A 120 23.83 11.54 2.62
C LYS A 120 22.31 11.55 2.51
N ARG A 121 21.68 12.17 3.51
CA ARG A 121 20.24 12.46 3.46
C ARG A 121 19.91 13.33 2.26
N LYS A 122 18.73 13.12 1.69
CA LYS A 122 18.18 13.90 0.60
C LYS A 122 16.73 14.24 0.91
N LEU A 123 16.34 15.50 0.69
CA LEU A 123 14.93 15.88 0.74
C LEU A 123 14.19 15.13 -0.35
N LEU A 124 13.00 14.64 -0.02
CA LEU A 124 12.19 13.91 -0.97
C LEU A 124 11.72 14.82 -2.12
N SER A 125 11.54 16.12 -1.86
CA SER A 125 11.31 17.13 -2.89
C SER A 125 12.44 17.20 -3.92
N ASP A 126 13.69 17.15 -3.47
CA ASP A 126 14.87 17.20 -4.34
C ASP A 126 15.03 15.88 -5.10
N PHE A 127 14.73 14.76 -4.45
CA PHE A 127 14.67 13.45 -5.13
C PHE A 127 13.66 13.47 -6.28
N PHE A 128 12.46 14.00 -6.05
CA PHE A 128 11.45 14.11 -7.10
C PHE A 128 11.85 15.05 -8.25
N ILE A 129 12.62 16.10 -7.98
CA ILE A 129 13.17 16.97 -9.04
C ILE A 129 14.15 16.17 -9.90
N ASP A 130 15.08 15.46 -9.28
CA ASP A 130 16.12 14.70 -9.97
C ASP A 130 15.54 13.55 -10.80
N GLU A 131 14.50 12.88 -10.29
CA GLU A 131 13.76 11.83 -11.01
C GLU A 131 12.69 12.40 -11.96
N LYS A 132 12.60 13.74 -12.10
CA LYS A 132 11.70 14.46 -13.02
C LYS A 132 10.21 14.15 -12.84
N PHE A 133 9.76 14.13 -11.59
CA PHE A 133 8.35 13.92 -11.28
C PHE A 133 7.52 15.17 -11.58
N GLU A 134 6.39 14.94 -12.25
CA GLU A 134 5.31 15.92 -12.40
C GLU A 134 4.51 16.08 -11.09
N MET A 135 3.71 17.14 -10.99
CA MET A 135 2.96 17.47 -9.77
C MET A 135 2.02 16.34 -9.34
N GLU A 136 1.35 15.72 -10.30
CA GLU A 136 0.41 14.62 -10.10
C GLU A 136 1.14 13.37 -9.58
N GLN A 137 2.35 13.09 -10.09
CA GLN A 137 3.17 11.97 -9.64
C GLN A 137 3.65 12.18 -8.20
N LYS A 138 4.09 13.40 -7.86
CA LYS A 138 4.45 13.76 -6.48
C LYS A 138 3.28 13.53 -5.53
N ALA A 139 2.09 14.04 -5.86
CA ALA A 139 0.88 13.85 -5.05
C ALA A 139 0.42 12.38 -4.97
N ALA A 140 0.68 11.59 -6.01
CA ALA A 140 0.36 10.17 -6.06
C ALA A 140 1.34 9.30 -5.25
N THR A 141 2.53 9.81 -4.91
CA THR A 141 3.60 9.01 -4.30
C THR A 141 3.22 8.52 -2.89
N TRP A 142 3.40 7.21 -2.70
CA TRP A 142 3.31 6.55 -1.40
C TRP A 142 4.69 6.29 -0.83
N LEU A 143 4.78 6.37 0.49
CA LEU A 143 5.97 6.07 1.28
C LEU A 143 5.64 4.95 2.23
N LEU A 144 6.55 3.98 2.31
CA LEU A 144 6.55 2.97 3.35
C LEU A 144 7.58 3.36 4.40
N LEU A 145 7.15 3.47 5.65
CA LEU A 145 7.97 3.85 6.79
C LEU A 145 8.05 2.70 7.79
N SER A 146 9.22 2.54 8.40
CA SER A 146 9.46 1.71 9.58
C SER A 146 9.73 2.64 10.74
N GLN A 147 8.82 2.71 11.71
CA GLN A 147 8.82 3.81 12.70
C GLN A 147 8.73 5.17 11.98
N ASP A 148 9.69 6.07 12.20
CA ASP A 148 9.73 7.40 11.57
C ASP A 148 10.59 7.45 10.30
N ASP A 149 11.29 6.36 9.97
CA ASP A 149 12.21 6.30 8.85
C ASP A 149 11.51 5.81 7.58
N ILE A 150 11.62 6.57 6.49
CA ILE A 150 11.23 6.11 5.15
C ILE A 150 12.14 4.95 4.77
N VAL A 151 11.56 3.79 4.49
CA VAL A 151 12.30 2.60 4.03
C VAL A 151 12.18 2.41 2.52
N TRP A 152 11.08 2.90 1.93
CA TRP A 152 10.84 2.80 0.49
C TRP A 152 9.92 3.91 0.00
N VAL A 153 10.40 4.65 -1.01
CA VAL A 153 9.53 5.44 -1.90
C VAL A 153 8.89 4.44 -2.85
N VAL A 154 7.63 4.09 -2.60
CA VAL A 154 6.93 2.97 -3.24
C VAL A 154 6.96 3.13 -4.75
N GLY A 155 7.45 2.10 -5.46
CA GLY A 155 7.59 2.13 -6.92
C GLY A 155 8.86 2.77 -7.44
N HIS A 156 9.74 3.27 -6.56
CA HIS A 156 10.89 4.09 -6.96
C HIS A 156 12.22 3.67 -6.32
N ARG A 157 12.43 3.92 -5.02
CA ARG A 157 13.77 3.81 -4.41
C ARG A 157 13.71 3.47 -2.92
N ILE A 158 14.51 2.51 -2.48
CA ILE A 158 14.67 2.18 -1.05
C ILE A 158 15.63 3.13 -0.34
N ASP A 159 15.53 3.18 0.99
CA ASP A 159 16.52 3.83 1.84
C ASP A 159 17.76 2.94 2.01
N HIS A 160 18.94 3.53 1.78
CA HIS A 160 20.25 2.89 1.83
C HIS A 160 20.56 2.26 3.18
N ARG A 161 20.01 2.79 4.27
CA ARG A 161 20.21 2.23 5.62
C ARG A 161 19.55 0.87 5.79
N TYR A 162 18.51 0.56 5.00
CA TYR A 162 17.74 -0.68 5.04
C TYR A 162 18.15 -1.68 3.95
N ARG A 163 19.21 -1.39 3.20
CA ARG A 163 19.66 -2.22 2.08
C ARG A 163 20.07 -3.62 2.54
N VAL A 164 19.91 -4.58 1.65
CA VAL A 164 20.57 -5.89 1.78
C VAL A 164 22.08 -5.71 1.69
N THR A 165 22.80 -6.40 2.55
CA THR A 165 24.27 -6.42 2.62
C THR A 165 24.78 -7.85 2.50
N ASP A 166 26.10 -8.02 2.37
CA ASP A 166 26.72 -9.36 2.34
C ASP A 166 26.54 -10.12 3.65
N SER A 167 26.16 -9.46 4.75
CA SER A 167 25.84 -10.09 6.04
C SER A 167 24.36 -10.42 6.23
N THR A 168 23.48 -9.97 5.34
CA THR A 168 22.03 -10.17 5.49
C THR A 168 21.69 -11.65 5.29
N THR A 169 20.92 -12.23 6.22
CA THR A 169 20.51 -13.64 6.22
C THR A 169 19.02 -13.83 5.95
N GLU A 170 18.23 -12.77 6.13
CA GLU A 170 16.80 -12.76 5.86
C GLU A 170 16.41 -11.37 5.34
N ILE A 171 15.53 -11.35 4.34
CA ILE A 171 15.00 -10.12 3.76
C ILE A 171 13.49 -10.05 3.90
N ILE A 172 12.97 -8.83 3.84
CA ILE A 172 11.57 -8.57 3.53
C ILE A 172 11.52 -7.99 2.11
N ARG A 173 10.81 -8.69 1.23
CA ARG A 173 10.54 -8.29 -0.14
C ARG A 173 9.17 -7.64 -0.21
N PHE A 174 9.11 -6.39 -0.63
CA PHE A 174 7.88 -5.72 -1.02
C PHE A 174 7.81 -5.63 -2.54
N THR A 175 6.65 -5.91 -3.11
CA THR A 175 6.40 -5.75 -4.54
C THR A 175 5.13 -4.92 -4.73
N GLN A 176 5.26 -3.82 -5.45
CA GLN A 176 4.12 -3.07 -5.95
C GLN A 176 3.57 -3.76 -7.21
N CYS A 177 2.29 -4.11 -7.13
CA CYS A 177 1.46 -4.41 -8.30
C CYS A 177 0.91 -3.08 -8.87
#